data_AF-A0A3B0ZW39-F1
#
_entry.id   AF-A0A3B0ZW39-F1
#
_cell.length_a   1.000
_cell.length_b   1.000
_cell.length_c   1.000
_cell.angle_alpha   90.00
_cell.angle_beta   90.00
_cell.angle_gamma   90.00
#
_symmetry.space_group_name_H-M   'P 1'
#
loop_
_entity.id
_entity.type
_entity.pdbx_description
1 polymer ?
#
loop_
_entity_poly.entity_id
_entity_poly.type
_entity_poly.pdbx_seq_one_letter_code
_entity_poly.pdbx_strand_id
1 'polypeptide(L)'
;MVLAGDGMGVLNGLLALFGERHAQPTASVSPSESWHAEGVSSVFTSLETSTDGLTKAEAEKRLARYGPNRLAEAKTRNPLLRFFCQFHNVLIYVLMAASIVTALLE
;
A
#
# COMPACT_ATOMS: atom_id res chain seq x y z
N MET A 1 32.94 -17.20 42.33
CA MET A 1 31.96 -18.29 42.48
C MET A 1 30.68 -17.84 41.78
N VAL A 2 30.52 -18.24 40.49
CA VAL A 2 29.36 -18.99 39.94
C VAL A 2 27.97 -18.39 40.32
N LEU A 3 27.05 -17.99 39.44
CA LEU A 3 26.62 -18.46 38.10
C LEU A 3 25.64 -17.39 37.53
N ALA A 4 25.77 -16.95 36.28
CA ALA A 4 24.92 -17.35 35.13
C ALA A 4 23.39 -17.16 35.31
N GLY A 5 22.80 -16.35 34.42
CA GLY A 5 21.36 -16.08 34.31
C GLY A 5 21.15 -14.56 34.27
N ASP A 6 20.75 -13.93 33.18
CA ASP A 6 19.88 -14.42 32.13
C ASP A 6 20.01 -13.49 30.90
N GLY A 7 20.76 -13.94 29.90
CA GLY A 7 20.84 -13.27 28.60
C GLY A 7 19.53 -13.36 27.79
N MET A 8 18.55 -14.16 28.23
CA MET A 8 17.25 -14.29 27.56
C MET A 8 16.23 -13.25 28.00
N GLY A 9 16.37 -12.63 29.18
CA GLY A 9 15.48 -11.54 29.61
C GLY A 9 15.60 -10.30 28.73
N VAL A 10 16.82 -9.94 28.32
CA VAL A 10 17.09 -8.79 27.46
C VAL A 10 16.58 -9.03 26.03
N LEU A 11 16.69 -10.27 25.54
CA LEU A 11 16.19 -10.68 24.23
C LEU A 11 14.65 -10.71 24.18
N ASN A 12 13.99 -11.15 25.26
CA ASN A 12 12.53 -11.07 25.38
C ASN A 12 12.01 -9.62 25.45
N GLY A 13 12.74 -8.72 26.14
CA GLY A 13 12.43 -7.29 26.15
C GLY A 13 12.63 -6.61 24.78
N LEU A 14 13.62 -7.07 24.00
CA LEU A 14 13.88 -6.58 22.65
C LEU A 14 12.84 -7.12 21.63
N LEU A 15 12.41 -8.38 21.76
CA LEU A 15 11.29 -8.96 21.00
C LEU A 15 9.97 -8.22 21.27
N ALA A 16 9.72 -7.81 22.52
CA ALA A 16 8.55 -7.00 22.89
C ALA A 16 8.55 -5.60 22.25
N LEU A 17 9.73 -5.01 22.05
CA LEU A 17 9.88 -3.71 21.36
C LEU A 17 9.71 -3.81 19.82
N PHE A 18 9.90 -5.00 19.24
CA PHE A 18 9.67 -5.23 17.81
C PHE A 18 8.25 -5.71 17.49
N GLY A 19 7.54 -6.33 18.44
CA GLY A 19 6.22 -6.94 18.26
C GLY A 19 5.05 -5.99 18.02
N GLU A 20 5.20 -4.69 18.31
CA GLU A 20 4.09 -3.73 18.34
C GLU A 20 3.99 -2.81 17.10
N ARG A 21 4.91 -2.89 16.12
CA ARG A 21 4.98 -1.91 14.99
C ARG A 21 4.25 -2.29 13.71
N HIS A 22 3.39 -3.31 13.73
CA HIS A 22 2.55 -3.65 12.58
C HIS A 22 1.08 -3.84 12.95
N ALA A 23 0.51 -2.91 13.72
CA ALA A 23 -0.93 -2.66 13.66
C ALA A 23 -1.24 -1.93 12.35
N GLN A 24 -1.16 -2.66 11.24
CA GLN A 24 -1.77 -2.23 9.99
C GLN A 24 -3.28 -2.19 10.27
N PRO A 25 -4.00 -1.08 9.99
CA PRO A 25 -5.46 -1.09 9.98
C PRO A 25 -5.90 -1.97 8.81
N THR A 26 -5.87 -3.28 9.00
CA THR A 26 -6.49 -4.22 8.07
C THR A 26 -7.97 -4.00 8.22
N ALA A 27 -8.55 -3.24 7.28
CA ALA A 27 -9.98 -3.29 7.02
C ALA A 27 -10.38 -4.78 7.06
N SER A 28 -11.38 -5.11 7.86
CA SER A 28 -11.85 -6.47 8.13
C SER A 28 -12.15 -7.22 6.83
N VAL A 29 -11.16 -7.90 6.26
CA VAL A 29 -11.36 -8.83 5.15
C VAL A 29 -11.95 -10.10 5.75
N SER A 30 -13.23 -10.31 5.48
CA SER A 30 -13.97 -11.55 5.76
C SER A 30 -13.20 -12.74 5.14
N PRO A 31 -13.35 -13.98 5.65
CA PRO A 31 -12.44 -15.09 5.36
C PRO A 31 -12.20 -15.21 3.85
N SER A 32 -10.92 -15.20 3.47
CA SER A 32 -10.48 -15.33 2.08
C SER A 32 -10.97 -16.65 1.51
N GLU A 33 -12.05 -16.57 0.75
CA GLU A 33 -12.59 -17.68 -0.03
C GLU A 33 -11.47 -18.20 -0.95
N SER A 34 -11.07 -19.45 -0.78
CA SER A 34 -9.93 -20.05 -1.48
C SER A 34 -10.31 -20.46 -2.90
N TRP A 35 -10.72 -19.49 -3.73
CA TRP A 35 -11.14 -19.69 -5.12
C TRP A 35 -10.15 -20.53 -5.94
N HIS A 36 -8.86 -20.42 -5.64
CA HIS A 36 -7.78 -21.14 -6.30
C HIS A 36 -7.74 -22.65 -5.98
N ALA A 37 -8.40 -23.08 -4.91
CA ALA A 37 -8.47 -24.46 -4.45
C ALA A 37 -9.83 -25.12 -4.75
N GLU A 38 -10.78 -24.37 -5.31
CA GLU A 38 -12.09 -24.90 -5.69
C GLU A 38 -12.10 -25.60 -7.04
N GLY A 39 -12.95 -26.62 -7.16
CA GLY A 39 -13.21 -27.30 -8.42
C GLY A 39 -14.02 -26.44 -9.39
N VAL A 40 -13.74 -26.57 -10.69
CA VAL A 40 -14.34 -25.76 -11.76
C VAL A 40 -15.88 -25.75 -11.73
N SER A 41 -16.52 -26.89 -11.43
CA SER A 41 -17.98 -27.00 -11.33
C SER A 41 -18.57 -26.21 -10.15
N SER A 42 -17.85 -26.16 -9.02
CA SER A 42 -18.23 -25.35 -7.85
C SER A 42 -18.19 -23.87 -8.21
N VAL A 43 -17.10 -23.45 -8.85
CA VAL A 43 -16.89 -22.06 -9.29
C VAL A 43 -17.96 -21.63 -10.30
N PHE A 44 -18.32 -22.48 -11.27
CA PHE A 44 -19.39 -22.19 -12.23
C PHE A 44 -20.76 -22.02 -11.57
N THR A 45 -21.06 -22.85 -10.56
CA THR A 45 -22.30 -22.74 -9.80
C THR A 45 -22.31 -21.46 -8.95
N SER A 46 -21.21 -21.18 -8.24
CA SER A 46 -21.06 -20.02 -7.36
C SER A 46 -21.08 -18.68 -8.13
N LEU A 47 -20.42 -18.63 -9.29
CA LEU A 47 -20.37 -17.44 -10.15
C LEU A 47 -21.51 -17.37 -11.18
N GLU A 48 -22.47 -18.29 -11.13
CA GLU A 48 -23.60 -18.41 -12.07
C GLU A 48 -23.15 -18.23 -13.53
N THR A 49 -22.13 -18.99 -13.94
CA THR A 49 -21.52 -18.91 -15.28
C THR A 49 -21.29 -20.30 -15.85
N SER A 50 -21.13 -20.40 -17.16
CA SER A 50 -20.83 -21.65 -17.86
C SER A 50 -19.51 -21.56 -18.63
N THR A 51 -19.15 -22.66 -19.30
CA THR A 51 -18.03 -22.73 -20.24
C THR A 51 -18.18 -21.79 -21.42
N ASP A 52 -19.42 -21.46 -21.81
CA ASP A 52 -19.73 -20.53 -22.89
C ASP A 52 -19.64 -19.06 -22.45
N GLY A 53 -19.40 -18.82 -21.14
CA GLY A 53 -19.25 -17.50 -20.55
C GLY A 53 -20.57 -16.85 -20.15
N LEU A 54 -20.54 -15.52 -20.04
CA LEU A 54 -21.69 -14.72 -19.62
C LEU A 54 -22.48 -14.22 -20.82
N THR A 55 -23.81 -14.16 -20.68
CA THR A 55 -24.65 -13.45 -21.66
C THR A 55 -24.41 -11.95 -21.57
N LYS A 56 -24.65 -11.23 -22.66
CA LYS A 56 -24.49 -9.77 -22.70
C LYS A 56 -25.33 -9.05 -21.63
N ALA A 57 -26.57 -9.50 -21.42
CA ALA A 57 -27.47 -8.92 -20.42
C ALA A 57 -26.94 -9.13 -18.99
N GLU A 58 -26.41 -10.32 -18.68
CA GLU A 58 -25.83 -10.60 -17.37
C GLU A 58 -24.51 -9.86 -17.16
N ALA A 59 -23.69 -9.72 -18.21
CA ALA A 59 -22.46 -8.93 -18.17
C ALA A 59 -22.76 -7.45 -17.88
N GLU A 60 -23.77 -6.86 -18.52
CA GLU A 60 -24.21 -5.47 -18.27
C GLU A 60 -24.75 -5.29 -16.84
N LYS A 61 -25.53 -6.25 -16.34
CA LYS A 61 -26.03 -6.25 -14.96
C LYS A 61 -24.88 -6.32 -13.95
N ARG A 62 -23.88 -7.19 -14.19
CA ARG A 62 -22.68 -7.31 -13.34
C ARG A 62 -21.82 -6.04 -13.41
N LEU A 63 -21.68 -5.44 -14.57
CA LEU A 63 -20.96 -4.17 -14.73
C LEU A 63 -21.63 -3.04 -13.94
N ALA A 64 -22.96 -2.96 -13.96
CA ALA A 64 -23.70 -1.99 -13.15
C ALA A 64 -23.57 -2.25 -11.64
N ARG A 65 -23.45 -3.51 -11.22
CA ARG A 65 -23.35 -3.91 -9.80
C ARG A 65 -21.94 -3.72 -9.22
N TYR A 66 -20.92 -4.18 -9.93
CA TYR A 66 -19.53 -4.18 -9.45
C TYR A 66 -18.72 -2.98 -9.92
N GLY A 67 -19.24 -2.25 -10.91
CA GLY A 67 -18.53 -1.16 -11.56
C GLY A 67 -17.46 -1.67 -12.54
N PRO A 68 -16.77 -0.75 -13.20
CA PRO A 68 -15.67 -1.10 -14.09
C PRO A 68 -14.53 -1.73 -13.29
N ASN A 69 -13.95 -2.81 -13.80
CA ASN A 69 -12.73 -3.42 -13.25
C ASN A 69 -11.50 -2.56 -13.60
N ARG A 70 -11.47 -1.33 -13.09
CA ARG A 70 -10.38 -0.38 -13.24
C ARG A 70 -10.05 0.19 -11.87
N LEU A 71 -8.77 0.14 -11.52
CA LEU A 71 -8.26 0.80 -10.32
C LEU A 71 -8.42 2.31 -10.47
N ALA A 72 -8.76 2.99 -9.37
CA ALA A 72 -8.85 4.44 -9.36
C ALA A 72 -7.54 5.04 -9.86
N GLU A 73 -7.61 5.85 -10.92
CA GLU A 73 -6.43 6.52 -11.47
C GLU A 73 -5.90 7.47 -10.40
N ALA A 74 -4.67 7.20 -9.95
CA ALA A 74 -3.99 8.07 -9.01
C ALA A 74 -3.89 9.46 -9.65
N LYS A 75 -4.42 10.47 -8.96
CA LYS A 75 -4.40 11.86 -9.44
C LYS A 75 -2.97 12.23 -9.84
N THR A 76 -2.74 12.44 -11.13
CA THR A 76 -1.42 12.74 -11.66
C THR A 76 -0.96 14.06 -11.05
N ARG A 77 0.02 14.00 -10.15
CA ARG A 77 0.68 15.21 -9.63
C ARG A 77 1.42 15.86 -10.79
N ASN A 78 1.25 17.17 -10.96
CA ASN A 78 1.86 17.94 -12.03
C ASN A 78 3.39 17.68 -12.06
N PRO A 79 3.99 17.27 -13.19
CA PRO A 79 5.40 16.91 -13.28
C PRO A 79 6.33 18.05 -12.84
N LEU A 80 5.96 19.31 -13.11
CA LEU A 80 6.71 20.47 -12.66
C LEU A 80 6.72 20.60 -11.14
N LEU A 81 5.57 20.38 -10.50
CA LEU A 81 5.46 20.44 -9.04
C LEU A 81 6.27 19.32 -8.37
N ARG A 82 6.30 18.13 -8.99
CA ARG A 82 7.13 17.00 -8.53
C ARG A 82 8.62 17.31 -8.65
N PHE A 83 9.03 18.01 -9.72
CA PHE A 83 10.41 18.49 -9.90
C PHE A 83 10.80 19.47 -8.79
N PHE A 84 10.05 20.55 -8.58
CA PHE A 84 10.36 21.53 -7.52
C PHE A 84 10.35 20.92 -6.11
N CYS A 85 9.48 19.95 -5.84
CA CYS A 85 9.46 19.25 -4.56
C CYS A 85 10.76 18.48 -4.28
N GLN A 86 11.48 18.03 -5.31
CA GLN A 86 12.79 17.37 -5.18
C GLN A 86 13.92 18.37 -4.80
N PHE A 87 13.79 19.64 -5.20
CA PHE A 87 14.75 20.70 -4.86
C PHE A 87 14.47 21.34 -3.49
N HIS A 88 13.42 20.93 -2.79
CA HIS A 88 13.09 21.40 -1.44
C HIS A 88 14.04 20.78 -0.39
N ASN A 89 15.33 21.09 -0.49
CA ASN A 89 16.36 20.65 0.43
C ASN A 89 16.95 21.86 1.17
N VAL A 90 17.27 21.67 2.46
CA VAL A 90 17.91 22.68 3.31
C VAL A 90 19.13 23.32 2.63
N LEU A 91 19.93 22.53 1.90
CA LEU A 91 21.11 23.02 1.18
C LEU A 91 20.76 24.08 0.12
N ILE A 92 19.70 23.87 -0.68
CA ILE A 92 19.27 24.86 -1.69
C ILE A 92 18.87 26.17 -1.00
N TYR A 93 18.20 26.12 0.15
CA TYR A 93 17.85 27.33 0.89
C TYR A 93 19.06 28.09 1.42
N VAL A 94 20.07 27.38 1.92
CA VAL A 94 21.32 28.02 2.37
C VAL A 94 22.03 28.70 1.19
N LEU A 95 22.10 28.04 0.03
CA LEU A 95 22.71 28.62 -1.17
C LEU A 95 21.94 29.84 -1.68
N MET A 96 20.61 29.78 -1.70
CA MET A 96 19.76 30.92 -2.05
C MET A 96 19.98 32.09 -1.09
N ALA A 97 19.98 31.84 0.24
CA ALA A 97 20.22 32.88 1.23
C ALA A 97 21.62 33.51 1.07
N ALA A 98 22.66 32.69 0.90
CA ALA A 98 24.02 33.17 0.66
C ALA A 98 24.10 34.02 -0.61
N SER A 99 23.48 33.59 -1.71
CA SER A 99 23.46 34.34 -2.96
C SER A 99 22.78 35.71 -2.83
N ILE A 100 21.67 35.78 -2.08
CA ILE A 100 20.95 37.03 -1.83
C ILE A 100 21.81 37.98 -0.97
N VAL A 101 22.46 37.46 0.08
CA VAL A 101 23.35 38.27 0.92
C VAL A 101 24.50 38.84 0.09
N THR A 102 25.15 38.02 -0.75
CA THR A 102 26.22 38.50 -1.64
C THR A 102 25.71 39.56 -2.61
N ALA A 103 24.56 39.35 -3.24
CA ALA A 103 23.97 40.29 -4.20
C ALA A 103 23.50 41.62 -3.56
N LEU A 104 23.33 41.67 -2.25
CA LEU A 104 23.01 42.90 -1.51
C LEU A 104 24.25 43.61 -0.96
N LEU A 105 25.38 42.90 -0.81
CA LEU A 105 26.65 43.45 -0.34
C LEU A 105 27.48 44.07 -1.47
N GLU A 106 27.37 43.52 -2.69
CA GLU A 106 27.87 44.13 -3.93
C GLU A 106 26.91 45.21 -4.45
#